data_AF-A0A4Q5TY02-F1
#
_entry.id   AF-A0A4Q5TY02-F1
#
_cell.length_a   1.000
_cell.length_b   1.000
_cell.length_c   1.000
_cell.angle_alpha   90.00
_cell.angle_beta   90.00
_cell.angle_gamma   90.00
#
_symmetry.space_group_name_H-M   'P 1'
#
loop_
_entity.id
_entity.type
_entity.pdbx_description
1 polymer ?
#
loop_
_entity_poly.entity_id
_entity_poly.type
_entity_poly.pdbx_seq_one_letter_code
_entity_poly.pdbx_strand_id
1 'polypeptide(L)' 'MKNYILTGLMAITALTLVSCEKVIDIDLKSADKKFVIEANLSNQAGNCRVLLTRTK' A
#
# COMPACT_ATOMS: atom_id res chain seq x y z
N MET A 1 20.47 -32.04 25.86
CA MET A 1 19.13 -31.40 25.77
C MET A 1 19.24 -29.88 25.64
N LYS A 2 20.01 -29.20 26.50
CA LYS A 2 20.16 -27.74 26.52
C LYS A 2 20.72 -27.11 25.22
N ASN A 3 21.66 -27.78 24.55
CA ASN A 3 22.24 -27.29 23.28
C ASN A 3 21.28 -27.35 22.08
N TYR A 4 20.37 -28.33 22.05
CA TYR A 4 19.38 -28.50 20.97
C TYR A 4 18.26 -27.45 21.08
N ILE A 5 17.90 -27.09 22.33
CA ILE A 5 16.97 -26.01 22.62
C ILE A 5 17.56 -24.67 22.18
N LEU A 6 18.86 -24.44 22.45
CA LEU A 6 19.56 -23.22 22.06
C LEU A 6 19.65 -23.08 20.54
N THR A 7 19.97 -24.16 19.83
CA THR A 7 20.05 -24.18 18.36
C THR A 7 18.67 -24.05 17.71
N GLY A 8 17.63 -24.67 18.27
CA GLY A 8 16.26 -24.49 17.80
C GLY A 8 15.75 -23.06 17.96
N LEU A 9 16.05 -22.40 19.09
CA LEU A 9 15.69 -21.01 19.33
C LEU A 9 16.34 -20.07 18.32
N MET A 10 17.62 -20.28 18.04
CA MET A 10 18.39 -19.47 17.08
C MET A 10 17.88 -19.62 15.64
N ALA A 11 17.45 -20.82 15.26
CA ALA A 11 16.84 -21.07 13.95
C ALA A 11 15.50 -20.33 13.80
N ILE A 12 14.65 -20.33 14.82
CA ILE A 12 13.35 -19.63 14.81
C ILE A 12 13.53 -18.12 14.64
N THR A 13 14.51 -17.53 15.34
CA THR A 13 14.80 -16.09 15.21
C THR A 13 15.29 -15.74 13.79
N ALA A 14 16.10 -16.60 13.17
CA ALA A 14 16.56 -16.39 11.80
C ALA A 14 15.41 -16.38 10.79
N LEU A 15 14.37 -17.23 10.96
CA LEU A 15 13.20 -17.22 10.07
C LEU A 15 12.40 -15.91 10.12
N THR A 16 12.32 -15.25 11.29
CA THR A 16 11.57 -13.99 11.42
C THR A 16 12.23 -12.80 10.72
N LEU A 17 13.55 -12.83 10.52
CA LEU A 17 14.31 -11.77 9.86
C LEU A 17 14.30 -11.89 8.32
N VAL A 18 13.89 -13.03 7.78
CA VAL A 18 13.76 -13.29 6.33
C VAL A 18 12.38 -12.90 5.79
N SER A 19 11.56 -12.19 6.58
CA SER A 19 10.35 -11.53 6.06
C SER A 19 10.76 -10.37 5.14
N CYS A 20 11.23 -10.72 3.95
CA CYS A 20 11.56 -9.83 2.86
C CYS A 20 10.23 -9.35 2.30
N GLU A 21 9.70 -8.28 2.88
CA GLU A 21 8.56 -7.60 2.30
C GLU A 21 8.98 -7.07 0.95
N LYS A 22 8.25 -7.49 -0.09
CA LYS A 22 8.42 -6.94 -1.43
C LYS A 22 7.82 -5.52 -1.42
N VAL A 23 8.59 -4.57 -0.88
CA VAL A 23 8.23 -3.16 -0.84
C VAL A 23 8.41 -2.59 -2.23
N ILE A 24 7.31 -2.26 -2.88
CA ILE A 24 7.32 -1.49 -4.12
C ILE A 24 7.40 -0.02 -3.70
N ASP A 25 8.59 0.55 -3.74
CA ASP A 25 8.79 1.98 -3.52
C ASP A 25 8.38 2.72 -4.81
N ILE A 26 7.26 3.43 -4.74
CA ILE A 26 6.75 4.27 -5.84
C ILE A 26 6.96 5.72 -5.43
N ASP A 27 7.98 6.37 -6.00
CA ASP A 27 8.18 7.80 -5.83
C ASP A 27 7.12 8.58 -6.60
N LEU A 28 6.14 9.12 -5.87
CA LEU A 28 5.06 9.94 -6.44
C LEU A 28 5.48 11.41 -6.63
N LYS A 29 6.67 11.83 -6.16
CA LYS A 29 7.12 13.23 -6.28
C LYS A 29 7.57 13.60 -7.69
N SER A 30 7.97 12.60 -8.47
CA SER A 30 8.38 12.75 -9.87
C SER A 30 7.22 12.57 -10.87
N ALA A 31 6.02 12.21 -10.39
CA ALA A 31 4.85 12.06 -11.24
C ALA A 31 4.24 13.43 -11.60
N ASP A 32 3.92 13.63 -12.88
CA ASP A 32 3.22 14.83 -13.33
C ASP A 32 1.87 14.99 -12.63
N LYS A 33 1.54 16.22 -12.23
CA LYS A 33 0.25 16.51 -11.58
C LYS A 33 -0.90 16.25 -12.56
N LYS A 34 -1.82 15.38 -12.18
CA LYS A 34 -3.01 15.03 -12.98
C LYS A 34 -4.25 15.67 -12.39
N PHE A 35 -5.23 15.92 -13.25
CA PHE A 35 -6.59 16.23 -12.83
C PHE A 35 -7.38 14.94 -12.64
N VAL A 36 -8.13 14.86 -11.54
CA VAL A 36 -9.01 13.74 -11.24
C VAL A 36 -10.44 14.26 -11.34
N ILE A 37 -11.23 13.61 -12.20
CA ILE A 37 -12.64 13.93 -12.42
C ILE A 37 -13.45 12.78 -11.84
N GLU A 38 -14.25 13.07 -10.82
CA GLU A 38 -15.15 12.10 -10.20
C GLU A 38 -16.59 12.55 -10.46
N ALA A 39 -17.43 11.66 -10.97
CA ALA A 39 -18.83 11.97 -11.24
C ALA A 39 -19.74 10.98 -10.52
N ASN A 40 -20.72 11.49 -9.77
CA ASN A 40 -21.86 10.72 -9.32
C ASN A 40 -22.97 10.87 -10.36
N LEU A 41 -23.15 9.83 -11.18
CA LEU A 41 -24.17 9.79 -12.22
C LEU A 41 -25.45 9.20 -11.63
N SER A 42 -26.55 9.93 -11.78
CA SER A 42 -27.87 9.51 -11.36
C SER A 42 -28.85 9.69 -12.50
N ASN A 43 -29.85 8.81 -12.60
CA ASN A 43 -30.98 8.94 -13.50
C ASN A 43 -32.07 9.88 -12.97
N GLN A 44 -31.87 10.46 -11.78
CA GLN A 44 -32.76 11.45 -11.19
C GLN A 44 -32.32 12.88 -11.57
N ALA A 45 -33.28 13.68 -12.04
CA ALA A 45 -33.02 15.07 -12.40
C ALA A 45 -32.44 15.86 -11.21
N GLY A 46 -31.38 16.63 -11.45
CA GLY A 46 -30.73 17.48 -10.45
C GLY A 46 -29.72 16.77 -9.54
N ASN A 47 -29.53 15.45 -9.66
CA ASN A 47 -28.65 14.67 -8.78
C ASN A 47 -27.32 14.25 -9.45
N CYS A 48 -26.87 14.99 -10.47
CA CYS A 48 -25.55 14.78 -11.07
C CYS A 48 -24.55 15.72 -10.41
N ARG A 49 -23.48 15.17 -9.81
CA ARG A 49 -22.41 15.96 -9.18
C ARG A 49 -21.08 15.54 -9.75
N VAL A 50 -20.28 16.53 -10.16
CA VAL A 50 -18.90 16.32 -10.61
C VAL A 50 -17.95 17.01 -9.64
N LEU A 51 -16.93 16.28 -9.19
CA LEU A 51 -15.83 16.80 -8.38
C LEU A 51 -14.55 16.79 -9.22
N LEU A 52 -13.91 17.96 -9.29
CA LEU A 52 -12.62 18.13 -9.94
C LEU A 52 -11.55 18.36 -8.86
N THR A 53 -10.56 17.49 -8.81
CA THR A 53 -9.41 17.62 -7.91
C THR A 53 -8.09 17.52 -8.66
N ARG A 54 -6.99 17.89 -8.02
CA ARG A 54 -5.64 17.80 -8.58
C ARG A 54 -4.77 16.93 -7.69
N THR A 55 -3.97 16.05 -8.28
CA THR A 55 -3.00 15.25 -7.51
C THR A 55 -1.96 16.17 -6.86
N LYS A 56 -1.54 15.82 -5.63
CA LYS A 56 -0.62 16.63 -4.83
C LYS A 56 0.78 16.62 -5.41
#